data_AF-A0A6A6X2T7-F1
#
_entry.id   AF-A0A6A6X2T7-F1
#
_cell.length_a   1.000
_cell.length_b   1.000
_cell.length_c   1.000
_cell.angle_alpha   90.00
_cell.angle_beta   90.00
_cell.angle_gamma   90.00
#
_symmetry.space_group_name_H-M   'P 1'
#
loop_
_entity.id
_entity.type
_entity.pdbx_description
1 polymer ?
#
loop_
_entity_poly.entity_id
_entity_poly.type
_entity_poly.pdbx_seq_one_letter_code
_entity_poly.pdbx_strand_id
1 'polypeptide(L)'
;NELGDLRVWQHLPAVRNHAQTGQPAFFNNAVSRYLNAIDGGTLEPPHVNKDGRYQPPAFYGDGGLIPKRYFESAVEIIKETRSLVSWKKGDVILLDNLAVQHAREPWTGERKLLASLWDESR
;
A
#
# COMPACT_ATOMS: atom_id res chain seq x y z
N ASN A 1 4.80 -8.69 -23.23
CA ASN A 1 6.28 -8.63 -23.09
C ASN A 1 6.81 -10.06 -23.03
N GLU A 2 8.12 -10.28 -22.90
CA GLU A 2 8.76 -11.61 -22.92
C GLU A 2 8.23 -12.59 -21.86
N LEU A 3 7.64 -12.10 -20.77
CA LEU A 3 7.03 -12.94 -19.73
C LEU A 3 5.57 -13.30 -20.00
N GLY A 4 4.97 -12.82 -21.10
CA GLY A 4 3.55 -13.05 -21.43
C GLY A 4 2.55 -12.35 -20.50
N ASP A 5 3.02 -11.46 -19.61
CA ASP A 5 2.16 -10.72 -18.68
C ASP A 5 1.67 -9.36 -19.25
N LEU A 6 0.66 -8.80 -18.57
CA LEU A 6 0.19 -7.42 -18.78
C LEU A 6 0.77 -6.52 -17.69
N ARG A 7 1.41 -5.42 -18.09
CA ARG A 7 1.97 -4.41 -17.17
C ARG A 7 1.27 -3.09 -17.40
N VAL A 8 0.76 -2.50 -16.32
CA VAL A 8 0.10 -1.20 -16.33
C VAL A 8 0.92 -0.24 -15.48
N TRP A 9 1.15 0.95 -16.02
CA TRP A 9 1.86 2.03 -15.34
C TRP A 9 0.90 3.18 -15.10
N GLN A 10 0.88 3.69 -13.87
CA GLN A 10 0.05 4.82 -13.47
C GLN A 10 0.92 5.87 -12.81
N HIS A 11 0.95 7.07 -13.39
CA HIS A 11 1.57 8.23 -12.79
C HIS A 11 0.50 8.99 -12.01
N LEU A 12 0.64 9.01 -10.69
CA LEU A 12 -0.33 9.63 -9.79
C LEU A 12 0.41 10.43 -8.72
N PRO A 13 -0.21 11.50 -8.18
CA PRO A 13 0.33 12.19 -7.01
C PRO A 13 0.49 11.21 -5.84
N ALA A 14 1.66 11.22 -5.20
CA ALA A 14 1.90 10.44 -3.98
C ALA A 14 1.14 11.04 -2.78
N VAL A 15 0.94 12.36 -2.77
CA VAL A 15 0.17 13.09 -1.79
C VAL A 15 -1.05 13.67 -2.49
N ARG A 16 -2.23 13.52 -1.86
CA ARG A 16 -3.49 14.11 -2.32
C ARG A 16 -4.08 14.96 -1.22
N ASN A 17 -4.76 16.04 -1.56
CA ASN A 17 -5.53 16.78 -0.58
C ASN A 17 -6.86 16.07 -0.32
N HIS A 18 -7.21 15.93 0.94
CA HIS A 18 -8.50 15.43 1.37
C HIS A 18 -9.62 16.35 0.87
N ALA A 19 -10.64 15.81 0.21
CA ALA A 19 -11.64 16.63 -0.48
C ALA A 19 -12.42 17.57 0.48
N GLN A 20 -12.77 17.09 1.67
CA GLN A 20 -13.55 17.84 2.67
C GLN A 20 -12.68 18.72 3.58
N THR A 21 -11.52 18.25 4.04
CA THR A 21 -10.69 18.98 5.02
C THR A 21 -9.56 19.80 4.40
N GLY A 22 -9.24 19.56 3.13
CA GLY A 22 -8.11 20.17 2.42
C GLY A 22 -6.72 19.71 2.89
N GLN A 23 -6.64 18.86 3.92
CA GLN A 23 -5.37 18.41 4.49
C GLN A 23 -4.63 17.45 3.54
N PRO A 24 -3.29 17.51 3.47
CA PRO A 24 -2.52 16.57 2.67
C PRO A 24 -2.57 15.16 3.29
N ALA A 25 -2.83 14.16 2.45
CA ALA A 25 -2.88 12.76 2.81
C ALA A 25 -1.94 11.92 1.93
N PHE A 26 -1.23 10.98 2.55
CA PHE A 26 -0.37 10.02 1.84
C PHE A 26 -1.22 8.91 1.20
N PHE A 27 -1.87 9.25 0.07
CA PHE A 27 -2.83 8.39 -0.61
C PHE A 27 -2.15 7.66 -1.79
N ASN A 28 -1.38 6.62 -1.47
CA ASN A 28 -0.75 5.73 -2.44
C ASN A 28 -0.39 4.38 -1.78
N ASN A 29 0.08 3.42 -2.58
CA ASN A 29 0.51 2.10 -2.13
C ASN A 29 2.03 1.87 -2.28
N ALA A 30 2.84 2.93 -2.32
CA ALA A 30 4.27 2.82 -2.61
C ALA A 30 5.02 2.02 -1.53
N VAL A 31 4.66 2.19 -0.25
CA VAL A 31 5.26 1.43 0.86
C VAL A 31 4.90 -0.07 0.79
N SER A 32 3.65 -0.42 0.49
CA SER A 32 3.27 -1.84 0.37
C SER A 32 3.92 -2.49 -0.86
N ARG A 33 4.08 -1.75 -1.97
CA ARG A 33 4.85 -2.21 -3.13
C ARG A 33 6.33 -2.43 -2.80
N TYR A 34 6.94 -1.55 -2.00
CA TYR A 34 8.31 -1.71 -1.51
C TYR A 34 8.47 -2.96 -0.63
N LEU A 35 7.58 -3.15 0.36
CA LEU A 35 7.61 -4.33 1.24
C LEU A 35 7.40 -5.64 0.45
N ASN A 36 6.48 -5.64 -0.52
CA ASN A 36 6.29 -6.77 -1.42
C ASN A 36 7.53 -7.04 -2.30
N ALA A 37 8.25 -6.00 -2.72
CA ALA A 37 9.48 -6.16 -3.50
C ALA A 37 10.66 -6.66 -2.64
N ILE A 38 10.71 -6.33 -1.34
CA ILE A 38 11.64 -6.96 -0.40
C ILE A 38 11.36 -8.46 -0.31
N ASP A 39 10.11 -8.84 -0.03
CA ASP A 39 9.71 -10.25 0.11
C ASP A 39 9.96 -11.05 -1.17
N GLY A 40 9.71 -10.43 -2.33
CA GLY A 40 9.98 -11.03 -3.64
C GLY A 40 11.45 -11.06 -4.07
N GLY A 41 12.35 -10.36 -3.36
CA GLY A 41 13.75 -10.20 -3.79
C GLY A 41 13.90 -9.38 -5.08
N THR A 42 12.99 -8.44 -5.34
CA THR A 42 12.83 -7.73 -6.61
C THR A 42 13.10 -6.23 -6.54
N LEU A 43 13.85 -5.76 -5.54
CA LEU A 43 14.20 -4.34 -5.40
C LEU A 43 15.07 -3.82 -6.55
N GLU A 44 15.91 -4.68 -7.12
CA GLU A 44 16.81 -4.34 -8.22
C GLU A 44 16.30 -4.95 -9.55
N PRO A 45 16.64 -4.35 -10.70
CA PRO A 45 16.37 -4.95 -12.00
C PRO A 45 16.90 -6.40 -12.10
N PRO A 46 16.19 -7.31 -12.79
CA PRO A 46 15.04 -7.06 -13.66
C PRO A 46 13.67 -6.98 -12.94
N HIS A 47 13.66 -6.93 -11.60
CA HIS A 47 12.44 -6.94 -10.78
C HIS A 47 11.54 -8.18 -10.98
N VAL A 48 12.16 -9.32 -11.25
CA VAL A 48 11.48 -10.61 -11.43
C VAL A 48 11.75 -11.49 -10.22
N ASN A 49 10.69 -12.01 -9.60
CA ASN A 49 10.82 -12.86 -8.42
C ASN A 49 11.21 -14.30 -8.81
N LYS A 50 11.46 -15.16 -7.82
CA LYS A 50 11.85 -16.57 -8.02
C LYS A 50 10.84 -17.40 -8.84
N ASP A 51 9.58 -16.97 -8.88
CA ASP A 51 8.50 -17.64 -9.62
C ASP A 51 8.35 -17.07 -11.05
N GLY A 52 9.29 -16.23 -11.49
CA GLY A 52 9.28 -15.63 -12.83
C GLY A 52 8.29 -14.48 -13.00
N ARG A 53 7.72 -13.93 -11.91
CA ARG A 53 6.73 -12.85 -11.98
C ARG A 53 7.39 -11.48 -11.84
N TYR A 54 6.99 -10.54 -12.71
CA TYR A 54 7.43 -9.15 -12.61
C TYR A 54 6.74 -8.43 -11.43
N GLN A 55 7.53 -8.02 -10.44
CA GLN A 55 7.05 -7.46 -9.17
C GLN A 55 7.96 -6.30 -8.71
N PRO A 56 7.98 -5.15 -9.42
CA PRO A 56 8.88 -4.05 -9.06
C PRO A 56 8.39 -3.25 -7.85
N PRO A 57 9.31 -2.52 -7.17
CA PRO A 57 8.94 -1.47 -6.23
C PRO A 57 8.23 -0.31 -6.97
N ALA A 58 7.81 0.72 -6.22
CA ALA A 58 7.33 1.95 -6.83
C ALA A 58 8.50 2.81 -7.34
N PHE A 59 8.27 3.53 -8.44
CA PHE A 59 9.21 4.45 -9.05
C PHE A 59 8.72 5.89 -8.86
N TYR A 60 9.63 6.85 -8.98
CA TYR A 60 9.28 8.23 -9.22
C TYR A 60 8.54 8.38 -10.57
N GLY A 61 7.87 9.51 -10.76
CA GLY A 61 7.12 9.79 -11.99
C GLY A 61 7.98 9.91 -13.25
N ASP A 62 9.30 10.03 -13.10
CA ASP A 62 10.29 10.02 -14.17
C ASP A 62 10.85 8.60 -14.47
N GLY A 63 10.38 7.58 -13.73
CA GLY A 63 10.84 6.20 -13.84
C GLY A 63 12.07 5.86 -12.97
N GLY A 64 12.64 6.83 -12.25
CA GLY A 64 13.74 6.60 -11.32
C GLY A 64 13.31 5.79 -10.09
N LEU A 65 14.22 4.99 -9.53
CA LEU A 65 13.96 4.29 -8.28
C LEU A 65 13.88 5.28 -7.11
N ILE A 66 12.88 5.09 -6.25
CA ILE A 66 12.78 5.82 -4.99
C ILE A 66 13.84 5.26 -4.02
N PRO A 67 14.71 6.08 -3.43
CA PRO A 67 15.73 5.62 -2.49
C PRO A 67 15.16 4.84 -1.30
N LYS A 68 15.79 3.70 -0.98
CA LYS A 68 15.36 2.77 0.10
C LYS A 68 15.15 3.49 1.44
N ARG A 69 16.04 4.42 1.80
CA ARG A 69 15.93 5.24 3.03
C ARG A 69 14.59 5.93 3.23
N TYR A 70 13.92 6.35 2.15
CA TYR A 70 12.62 7.02 2.24
C TYR A 70 11.50 6.02 2.54
N PHE A 71 11.57 4.81 1.95
CA PHE A 71 10.64 3.75 2.30
C PHE A 71 10.85 3.23 3.70
N GLU A 72 12.10 3.05 4.13
CA GLU A 72 12.44 2.66 5.50
C GLU A 72 11.87 3.68 6.51
N SER A 73 12.07 4.97 6.26
CA SER A 73 11.48 6.04 7.08
C SER A 73 9.94 5.97 7.10
N ALA A 74 9.31 5.73 5.94
CA ALA A 74 7.86 5.61 5.87
C ALA A 74 7.33 4.37 6.61
N VAL A 75 8.06 3.25 6.58
CA VAL A 75 7.73 2.04 7.35
C VAL A 75 7.79 2.33 8.85
N GLU A 76 8.81 3.03 9.32
CA GLU A 76 8.90 3.40 10.74
C GLU A 76 7.77 4.36 11.16
N ILE A 77 7.46 5.38 10.34
CA ILE A 77 6.32 6.27 10.59
C ILE A 77 5.02 5.46 10.70
N ILE A 78 4.78 4.51 9.78
CA ILE A 78 3.59 3.64 9.83
C ILE A 78 3.57 2.81 11.12
N LYS A 79 4.71 2.27 11.56
CA LYS A 79 4.79 1.50 12.82
C LYS A 79 4.53 2.36 14.05
N GLU A 80 4.98 3.61 14.05
CA GLU A 80 4.82 4.56 15.16
C GLU A 80 3.40 5.12 15.24
N THR A 81 2.76 5.39 14.10
CA THR A 81 1.44 6.04 14.07
C THR A 81 0.27 5.06 13.97
N ARG A 82 0.52 3.76 13.78
CA ARG A 82 -0.56 2.76 13.67
C ARG A 82 -1.34 2.61 14.97
N SER A 83 -2.64 2.43 14.80
CA SER A 83 -3.53 1.94 15.85
C SER A 83 -3.80 0.45 15.64
N LEU A 84 -3.37 -0.38 16.59
CA LEU A 84 -3.69 -1.80 16.58
C LEU A 84 -5.08 -2.04 17.18
N VAL A 85 -6.03 -2.40 16.32
CA VAL A 85 -7.41 -2.66 16.72
C VAL A 85 -7.60 -4.16 16.96
N SER A 86 -7.82 -4.52 18.23
CA SER A 86 -8.19 -5.89 18.62
C SER A 86 -9.70 -6.10 18.48
N TRP A 87 -10.09 -6.83 17.43
CA TRP A 87 -11.48 -7.10 17.09
C TRP A 87 -12.20 -7.97 18.12
N LYS A 88 -13.44 -7.59 18.45
CA LYS A 88 -14.44 -8.41 19.11
C LYS A 88 -15.64 -8.61 18.19
N LYS A 89 -16.38 -9.70 18.41
CA LYS A 89 -17.58 -10.00 17.63
C LYS A 89 -18.60 -8.88 17.82
N GLY A 90 -19.05 -8.29 16.71
CA GLY A 90 -20.01 -7.19 16.70
C GLY A 90 -19.37 -5.81 16.56
N ASP A 91 -18.05 -5.70 16.67
CA ASP A 91 -17.36 -4.43 16.41
C ASP A 91 -17.54 -3.99 14.96
N VAL A 92 -17.65 -2.68 14.77
CA VAL A 92 -17.69 -2.01 13.46
C VAL A 92 -16.67 -0.88 13.49
N ILE A 93 -15.80 -0.83 12.47
CA ILE A 93 -14.91 0.30 12.23
C ILE A 93 -15.42 1.08 11.03
N LEU A 94 -15.53 2.40 11.17
CA LEU A 94 -15.75 3.31 10.05
C LEU A 94 -14.42 3.98 9.74
N LEU A 95 -14.00 3.90 8.48
CA LEU A 95 -12.73 4.45 8.02
C LEU A 95 -12.99 5.53 6.97
N ASP A 96 -12.39 6.70 7.17
CA ASP A 96 -12.22 7.66 6.10
C ASP A 96 -11.08 7.18 5.19
N ASN A 97 -11.44 6.65 4.02
CA ASN A 97 -10.47 6.05 3.11
C ASN A 97 -9.50 7.09 2.55
N LEU A 98 -9.87 8.38 2.49
CA LEU A 98 -8.98 9.45 2.01
C LEU A 98 -7.92 9.83 3.04
N ALA A 99 -8.21 9.64 4.33
CA ALA A 99 -7.30 9.98 5.43
C ALA A 99 -6.51 8.79 6.01
N VAL A 100 -7.05 7.56 5.91
CA VAL A 100 -6.55 6.40 6.65
C VAL A 100 -6.03 5.29 5.73
N GLN A 101 -4.78 4.89 5.94
CA GLN A 101 -4.26 3.62 5.45
C GLN A 101 -4.59 2.50 6.44
N HIS A 102 -4.96 1.33 5.93
CA HIS A 102 -5.26 0.16 6.75
C HIS A 102 -4.50 -1.08 6.27
N ALA A 103 -4.17 -1.95 7.21
CA ALA A 103 -3.45 -3.19 6.98
C ALA A 103 -3.94 -4.27 7.95
N ARG A 104 -3.28 -5.43 7.95
CA ARG A 104 -3.56 -6.52 8.87
C ARG A 104 -2.25 -7.08 9.43
N GLU A 105 -2.24 -7.40 10.70
CA GLU A 105 -1.23 -8.29 11.27
C GLU A 105 -1.52 -9.75 10.86
N PRO A 106 -0.51 -10.64 10.83
CA PRO A 106 -0.74 -12.08 10.75
C PRO A 106 -1.67 -12.57 11.87
N TRP A 107 -2.46 -13.61 11.60
CA TRP A 107 -3.31 -14.27 12.61
C TRP A 107 -3.29 -15.78 12.42
N THR A 108 -3.73 -16.50 13.45
CA THR A 108 -3.93 -17.95 13.45
C THR A 108 -5.37 -18.28 13.80
N GLY A 109 -5.87 -19.43 13.35
CA GLY A 109 -7.23 -19.89 13.62
C GLY A 109 -8.30 -19.21 12.75
N GLU A 110 -9.57 -19.46 13.08
CA GLU A 110 -10.71 -18.96 12.33
C GLU A 110 -10.93 -17.45 12.57
N ARG A 111 -11.05 -16.70 11.47
CA ARG A 111 -11.34 -15.26 11.50
C ARG A 111 -12.21 -14.89 10.31
N LYS A 112 -13.34 -14.23 10.57
CA LYS A 112 -14.23 -13.71 9.53
C LYS A 112 -14.48 -12.22 9.76
N LEU A 113 -14.11 -11.40 8.79
CA LEU A 113 -14.46 -9.98 8.72
C LEU A 113 -15.33 -9.74 7.49
N LEU A 114 -16.23 -8.78 7.61
CA LEU A 114 -17.02 -8.26 6.51
C LEU A 114 -16.57 -6.83 6.23
N ALA A 115 -16.72 -6.39 4.98
CA ALA A 115 -16.41 -5.03 4.57
C ALA A 115 -17.56 -4.49 3.71
N SER A 116 -17.78 -3.18 3.81
CA SER A 116 -18.66 -2.43 2.93
C SER A 116 -17.90 -1.22 2.42
N LEU A 117 -18.03 -0.92 1.13
CA LEU A 117 -17.47 0.28 0.54
C LEU A 117 -18.60 1.26 0.28
N TRP A 118 -18.38 2.51 0.62
CA TRP A 118 -19.32 3.58 0.37
C TRP A 118 -18.65 4.58 -0.58
N ASP A 119 -19.32 4.84 -1.69
CA ASP A 119 -19.03 5.97 -2.56
C ASP A 119 -20.02 7.10 -2.25
N GLU A 120 -19.49 8.30 -2.00
CA GLU A 120 -20.29 9.51 -1.79
C GLU A 120 -20.80 10.12 -3.10
N SER A 121 -20.50 9.53 -4.26
CA SER A 121 -20.88 10.05 -5.58
C SER A 121 -22.32 10.60 -5.61
N ARG A 122 -22.40 11.92 -5.44
CA ARG A 122 -23.53 12.80 -5.69
C ARG A 122 -23.02 13.93 -6.56
#